data_AF-A0A1Q7PIX2-F1
#
_entry.id   AF-A0A1Q7PIX2-F1
#
_cell.length_a   1.000
_cell.length_b   1.000
_cell.length_c   1.000
_cell.angle_alpha   90.00
_cell.angle_beta   90.00
_cell.angle_gamma   90.00
#
_symmetry.space_group_name_H-M   'P 1'
#
loop_
_entity.id
_entity.type
_entity.pdbx_description
1 polymer ?
#
loop_
_entity_poly.entity_id
_entity_poly.type
_entity_poly.pdbx_seq_one_letter_code
_entity_poly.pdbx_strand_id
1 'polypeptide(L)'
;METIVRAATIAISWGYLQTVAADPSLSWLEPRTASAIEEPMNEFLPDTGSVDLDAARIAILVLKASAPEVAKDEMDHVVIKPGREVLSISKAVHRLARLPKPVVCSAESESGRLAIHFSAFAGDRAARLHELFVKMFGGPSGLGRLVMNTSRGDGRVKVIGGQDTVLVPGFGFERWYHDYSLPTTVGLGGRPPTIEEHAAGVTFVVTVGRGQEVPVDTAFFGDTL
;
A
#
# COMPACT_ATOMS: atom_id res chain seq x y z
N MET A 1 -30.24 8.52 14.39
CA MET A 1 -29.08 9.31 13.95
C MET A 1 -28.06 8.31 13.43
N GLU A 2 -28.29 7.79 12.23
CA GLU A 2 -27.48 6.73 11.60
C GLU A 2 -26.68 7.37 10.48
N THR A 3 -25.36 7.41 10.63
CA THR A 3 -24.47 7.93 9.58
C THR A 3 -24.10 6.75 8.69
N ILE A 4 -24.76 6.69 7.53
CA ILE A 4 -24.50 5.71 6.47
C ILE A 4 -23.10 5.99 5.91
N VAL A 5 -22.13 5.14 6.23
CA VAL A 5 -20.79 5.17 5.64
C VAL A 5 -20.89 4.56 4.24
N ARG A 6 -21.08 5.41 3.23
CA ARG A 6 -20.95 5.03 1.81
C ARG A 6 -19.47 4.80 1.50
N ALA A 7 -19.07 3.54 1.32
CA ALA A 7 -17.71 3.16 0.98
C ALA A 7 -17.55 3.03 -0.54
N ALA A 8 -16.54 3.68 -1.11
CA ALA A 8 -16.15 3.51 -2.50
C ALA A 8 -15.04 2.45 -2.59
N THR A 9 -15.28 1.36 -3.32
CA THR A 9 -14.23 0.43 -3.72
C THR A 9 -13.48 1.03 -4.91
N ILE A 10 -12.22 1.41 -4.72
CA ILE A 10 -11.36 1.78 -5.85
C ILE A 10 -10.36 0.65 -6.07
N ALA A 11 -10.61 -0.17 -7.10
CA ALA A 11 -9.59 -1.04 -7.67
C ALA A 11 -8.59 -0.15 -8.44
N ILE A 12 -7.61 0.42 -7.74
CA ILE A 12 -6.52 1.14 -8.40
C ILE A 12 -5.50 0.11 -8.85
N SER A 13 -5.57 -0.30 -10.11
CA SER A 13 -4.38 -0.84 -10.77
C SER A 13 -3.55 0.35 -11.25
N TRP A 14 -2.23 0.31 -11.08
CA TRP A 14 -1.34 1.34 -11.61
C TRP A 14 -1.44 1.45 -13.14
N GLY A 15 -1.77 0.35 -13.83
CA GLY A 15 -2.12 0.36 -15.26
C GLY A 15 -3.33 1.24 -15.60
N TYR A 16 -4.34 1.31 -14.72
CA TYR A 16 -5.52 2.17 -14.92
C TYR A 16 -5.17 3.66 -14.83
N LEU A 17 -4.22 4.05 -13.97
CA LEU A 17 -3.79 5.44 -13.83
C LEU A 17 -3.04 5.97 -15.06
N GLN A 18 -2.34 5.10 -15.79
CA GLN A 18 -1.71 5.48 -17.06
C GLN A 18 -2.76 5.73 -18.17
N THR A 19 -3.90 5.03 -18.12
CA THR A 19 -5.01 5.22 -19.07
C THR A 19 -5.82 6.48 -18.77
N VAL A 20 -6.06 6.78 -17.48
CA VAL A 20 -6.83 7.96 -17.04
C VAL A 20 -6.09 9.28 -17.32
N ALA A 21 -4.76 9.29 -17.21
CA ALA A 21 -3.95 10.48 -17.52
C ALA A 21 -3.87 10.83 -19.02
N ALA A 22 -4.37 9.96 -19.91
CA ALA A 22 -4.34 10.14 -21.36
C ALA A 22 -5.69 10.58 -21.95
N ASP A 23 -6.75 10.70 -21.14
CA ASP A 23 -8.10 11.04 -21.60
C ASP A 23 -8.43 12.53 -21.32
N PRO A 24 -8.47 13.39 -22.35
CA PRO A 24 -8.79 14.81 -22.21
C PRO A 24 -10.26 15.10 -21.81
N SER A 25 -11.14 14.09 -21.77
CA SER A 25 -12.54 14.25 -21.35
C SER A 25 -12.74 14.30 -19.82
N LEU A 26 -11.70 14.04 -19.04
CA LEU A 26 -11.73 14.07 -17.56
C LEU A 26 -11.25 15.41 -16.96
N SER A 27 -11.25 16.48 -17.75
CA SER A 27 -10.89 17.86 -17.35
C SER A 27 -11.76 18.47 -16.24
N TRP A 28 -12.85 17.83 -15.84
CA TRP A 28 -13.69 18.25 -14.70
C TRP A 28 -13.15 17.80 -13.33
N LEU A 29 -12.03 17.06 -13.29
CA LEU A 29 -11.23 16.81 -12.08
C LEU A 29 -10.34 18.00 -11.68
N GLU A 30 -10.55 19.19 -12.26
CA GLU A 30 -9.92 20.41 -11.78
C GLU A 30 -10.41 20.80 -10.37
N PRO A 31 -9.51 21.30 -9.51
CA PRO A 31 -9.73 21.38 -8.07
C PRO A 31 -10.71 22.50 -7.73
N ARG A 32 -11.88 22.15 -7.20
CA ARG A 32 -12.60 23.11 -6.35
C ARG A 32 -11.83 23.24 -5.05
N THR A 33 -11.22 24.41 -4.85
CA THR A 33 -10.59 24.85 -3.60
C THR A 33 -11.54 24.61 -2.44
N ALA A 34 -11.36 23.48 -1.75
CA ALA A 34 -11.89 23.29 -0.41
C ALA A 34 -10.89 23.95 0.54
N SER A 35 -11.32 25.07 1.12
CA SER A 35 -10.67 25.77 2.22
C SER A 35 -10.11 24.77 3.24
N ALA A 36 -8.82 24.90 3.53
CA ALA A 36 -8.13 24.17 4.57
C ALA A 36 -8.85 24.36 5.91
N ILE A 37 -9.24 23.24 6.52
CA ILE A 37 -9.31 23.15 7.97
C ILE A 37 -8.12 22.27 8.34
N GLU A 38 -6.97 22.91 8.55
CA GLU A 38 -5.86 22.31 9.28
C GLU A 38 -6.27 22.28 10.75
N GLU A 39 -6.92 21.20 11.17
CA GLU A 39 -6.98 20.88 12.60
C GLU A 39 -5.58 20.43 13.04
N PRO A 40 -5.03 20.98 14.13
CA PRO A 40 -3.73 20.58 14.62
C PRO A 40 -3.81 19.11 15.05
N MET A 41 -3.16 18.23 14.26
CA MET A 41 -2.90 16.85 14.63
C MET A 41 -2.06 16.86 15.91
N ASN A 42 -2.71 16.69 17.05
CA ASN A 42 -2.04 16.62 18.35
C ASN A 42 -1.29 15.29 18.44
N GLU A 43 -0.05 15.34 17.95
CA GLU A 43 1.17 14.58 18.22
C GLU A 43 1.10 13.42 19.24
N PHE A 44 0.59 12.27 18.79
CA PHE A 44 1.24 10.99 19.11
C PHE A 44 2.07 10.63 17.89
N LEU A 45 3.29 11.17 17.81
CA LEU A 45 4.25 10.71 16.79
C LEU A 45 4.82 9.38 17.29
N PRO A 46 4.50 8.25 16.64
CA PRO A 46 5.13 6.97 16.95
C PRO A 46 6.65 7.06 16.75
N ASP A 47 7.40 6.17 17.42
CA ASP A 47 8.84 6.00 17.15
C ASP A 47 9.04 5.80 15.64
N THR A 48 9.69 6.77 15.00
CA THR A 48 9.87 6.80 13.54
C THR A 48 10.57 5.54 13.06
N GLY A 49 11.45 4.96 13.89
CA GLY A 49 12.13 3.70 13.59
C GLY A 49 11.18 2.51 13.48
N SER A 50 10.12 2.43 14.30
CA SER A 50 9.13 1.36 14.20
C SER A 50 8.21 1.54 13.01
N VAL A 51 7.83 2.78 12.68
CA VAL A 51 6.98 3.08 11.52
C VAL A 51 7.67 2.72 10.21
N ASP A 52 8.95 3.08 10.06
CA ASP A 52 9.72 2.78 8.84
C ASP A 52 9.88 1.26 8.65
N LEU A 53 10.02 0.51 9.75
CA LEU A 53 10.05 -0.96 9.72
C LEU A 53 8.70 -1.56 9.31
N ASP A 54 7.59 -1.03 9.83
CA ASP A 54 6.26 -1.48 9.44
C ASP A 54 5.97 -1.18 7.97
N ALA A 55 6.34 0.01 7.50
CA ALA A 55 6.23 0.38 6.09
C ALA A 55 7.06 -0.56 5.19
N ALA A 56 8.29 -0.87 5.61
CA ALA A 56 9.17 -1.81 4.90
C ALA A 56 8.63 -3.25 4.88
N ARG A 57 7.98 -3.70 5.96
CA ARG A 57 7.32 -5.02 6.01
C ARG A 57 6.22 -5.13 4.96
N ILE A 58 5.38 -4.09 4.86
CA ILE A 58 4.32 -4.04 3.85
C ILE A 58 4.93 -4.01 2.45
N ALA A 59 5.99 -3.21 2.22
CA ALA A 59 6.67 -3.17 0.93
C ALA A 59 7.17 -4.56 0.49
N ILE A 60 7.82 -5.32 1.38
CA ILE A 60 8.27 -6.68 1.05
C ILE A 60 7.08 -7.62 0.78
N LEU A 61 6.02 -7.57 1.58
CA LEU A 61 4.81 -8.37 1.36
C LEU A 61 4.23 -8.10 -0.03
N VAL A 62 4.12 -6.83 -0.41
CA VAL A 62 3.58 -6.41 -1.71
C VAL A 62 4.47 -6.88 -2.85
N LEU A 63 5.79 -6.75 -2.71
CA LEU A 63 6.76 -7.24 -3.71
C LEU A 63 6.65 -8.76 -3.89
N LYS A 64 6.55 -9.52 -2.79
CA LYS A 64 6.31 -10.98 -2.81
C LYS A 64 5.01 -11.31 -3.56
N ALA A 65 3.93 -10.62 -3.24
CA ALA A 65 2.62 -10.85 -3.85
C ALA A 65 2.57 -10.42 -5.34
N SER A 66 3.48 -9.56 -5.78
CA SER A 66 3.55 -9.09 -7.18
C SER A 66 4.43 -9.95 -8.09
N ALA A 67 5.39 -10.69 -7.52
CA ALA A 67 6.43 -11.38 -8.26
C ALA A 67 5.88 -12.59 -9.06
N PRO A 68 6.48 -12.93 -10.22
CA PRO A 68 6.25 -14.20 -10.91
C PRO A 68 6.62 -15.39 -10.04
N GLU A 69 5.91 -16.52 -10.20
CA GLU A 69 6.03 -17.74 -9.40
C GLU A 69 7.46 -17.96 -8.88
N VAL A 70 7.67 -17.53 -7.64
CA VAL A 70 8.89 -17.82 -6.88
C VAL A 70 8.67 -19.21 -6.29
N ALA A 71 9.70 -20.06 -6.33
CA ALA A 71 9.61 -21.36 -5.69
C ALA A 71 9.32 -21.15 -4.19
N LYS A 72 8.23 -21.75 -3.69
CA LYS A 72 7.74 -21.55 -2.32
C LYS A 72 8.80 -21.90 -1.25
N ASP A 73 9.76 -22.74 -1.61
CA ASP A 73 10.73 -23.33 -0.68
C ASP A 73 11.89 -22.38 -0.30
N GLU A 74 12.01 -21.20 -0.94
CA GLU A 74 13.06 -20.21 -0.62
C GLU A 74 12.52 -18.83 -0.19
N MET A 75 11.28 -18.77 0.31
CA MET A 75 10.58 -17.50 0.61
C MET A 75 11.09 -16.72 1.84
N ASP A 76 11.98 -17.32 2.65
CA ASP A 76 12.56 -16.68 3.85
C ASP A 76 13.77 -15.79 3.54
N HIS A 77 14.30 -15.88 2.32
CA HIS A 77 15.44 -15.09 1.87
C HIS A 77 15.12 -14.36 0.57
N VAL A 78 15.73 -13.19 0.42
CA VAL A 78 15.58 -12.34 -0.77
C VAL A 78 16.95 -11.90 -1.25
N VAL A 79 17.07 -11.74 -2.56
CA VAL A 79 18.26 -11.14 -3.18
C VAL A 79 18.04 -9.63 -3.25
N ILE A 80 18.90 -8.84 -2.61
CA ILE A 80 18.85 -7.38 -2.67
C ILE A 80 19.79 -6.86 -3.75
N LYS A 81 19.24 -6.22 -4.78
CA LYS A 81 19.99 -5.58 -5.87
C LYS A 81 20.12 -4.07 -5.63
N PRO A 82 21.21 -3.43 -6.13
CA PRO A 82 22.19 -3.94 -7.10
C PRO A 82 23.32 -4.82 -6.51
N GLY A 83 23.48 -4.90 -5.19
CA GLY A 83 24.59 -5.63 -4.54
C GLY A 83 24.55 -7.16 -4.68
N ARG A 84 23.39 -7.73 -5.06
CA ARG A 84 23.12 -9.18 -5.11
C ARG A 84 23.35 -9.89 -3.77
N GLU A 85 23.10 -9.19 -2.67
CA GLU A 85 23.24 -9.74 -1.32
C GLU A 85 22.02 -10.61 -1.00
N VAL A 86 22.25 -11.83 -0.52
CA VAL A 86 21.17 -12.71 -0.05
C VAL A 86 20.91 -12.41 1.43
N LEU A 87 19.72 -11.88 1.73
CA LEU A 87 19.32 -11.49 3.08
C LEU A 87 18.10 -12.27 3.53
N SER A 88 18.00 -12.56 4.82
CA SER A 88 16.72 -12.97 5.41
C SER A 88 15.69 -11.84 5.29
N ILE A 89 14.40 -12.18 5.27
CA ILE A 89 13.31 -11.18 5.22
C ILE A 89 13.48 -10.09 6.29
N SER A 90 13.80 -10.47 7.53
CA SER A 90 14.02 -9.50 8.61
C SER A 90 15.15 -8.52 8.31
N LYS A 91 16.30 -9.01 7.79
CA LYS A 91 17.41 -8.13 7.40
C LYS A 91 17.04 -7.25 6.21
N ALA A 92 16.30 -7.78 5.24
CA ALA A 92 15.80 -7.02 4.10
C ALA A 92 14.84 -5.90 4.53
N VAL A 93 13.92 -6.15 5.48
CA VAL A 93 13.05 -5.11 6.07
C VAL A 93 13.89 -3.97 6.64
N HIS A 94 14.87 -4.29 7.49
CA HIS A 94 15.74 -3.27 8.09
C HIS A 94 16.54 -2.51 7.03
N ARG A 95 16.98 -3.20 5.98
CA ARG A 95 17.70 -2.56 4.87
C ARG A 95 16.80 -1.58 4.13
N LEU A 96 15.58 -1.99 3.79
CA LEU A 96 14.60 -1.15 3.09
C LEU A 96 14.15 0.03 3.94
N ALA A 97 13.95 -0.14 5.24
CA ALA A 97 13.56 0.93 6.16
C ALA A 97 14.59 2.07 6.20
N ARG A 98 15.88 1.75 6.05
CA ARG A 98 16.99 2.72 6.10
C ARG A 98 17.29 3.43 4.77
N LEU A 99 16.62 3.06 3.69
CA LEU A 99 16.82 3.73 2.40
C LEU A 99 16.27 5.16 2.44
N PRO A 100 16.94 6.14 1.82
CA PRO A 100 16.35 7.45 1.59
C PRO A 100 15.01 7.32 0.85
N LYS A 101 13.99 8.04 1.34
CA LYS A 101 12.61 7.99 0.83
C LYS A 101 12.28 9.25 0.02
N PRO A 102 11.37 9.16 -0.98
CA PRO A 102 10.70 7.95 -1.44
C PRO A 102 11.63 7.07 -2.29
N VAL A 103 11.31 5.77 -2.38
CA VAL A 103 12.10 4.78 -3.14
C VAL A 103 11.22 4.02 -4.12
N VAL A 104 11.77 3.74 -5.30
CA VAL A 104 11.14 2.85 -6.29
C VAL A 104 11.62 1.43 -6.04
N CYS A 105 10.70 0.50 -5.85
CA CYS A 105 11.00 -0.91 -5.68
C CYS A 105 10.35 -1.75 -6.78
N SER A 106 11.07 -2.77 -7.26
CA SER A 106 10.52 -3.80 -8.14
C SER A 106 10.97 -5.19 -7.70
N ALA A 107 10.22 -6.19 -8.12
CA ALA A 107 10.45 -7.58 -7.77
C ALA A 107 10.55 -8.44 -9.03
N GLU A 108 11.49 -9.37 -9.04
CA GLU A 108 11.61 -10.42 -10.05
C GLU A 108 11.97 -11.75 -9.39
N SER A 109 11.86 -12.84 -10.15
CA SER A 109 12.35 -14.15 -9.71
C SER A 109 13.77 -14.37 -10.23
N GLU A 110 14.72 -14.62 -9.34
CA GLU A 110 16.11 -14.95 -9.68
C GLU A 110 16.53 -16.22 -8.95
N SER A 111 16.92 -17.25 -9.71
CA SER A 111 17.37 -18.53 -9.16
C SER A 111 16.41 -19.14 -8.13
N GLY A 112 15.10 -18.99 -8.34
CA GLY A 112 14.07 -19.51 -7.44
C GLY A 112 13.76 -18.62 -6.23
N ARG A 113 14.43 -17.47 -6.08
CA ARG A 113 14.22 -16.50 -4.99
C ARG A 113 13.57 -15.22 -5.48
N LEU A 114 12.93 -14.51 -4.56
CA LEU A 114 12.55 -13.13 -4.80
C LEU A 114 13.80 -12.24 -4.85
N ALA A 115 14.05 -11.60 -5.98
CA ALA A 115 15.02 -10.53 -6.10
C ALA A 115 14.30 -9.17 -6.03
N ILE A 116 14.71 -8.35 -5.08
CA ILE A 116 14.21 -6.99 -4.88
C ILE A 116 15.24 -6.02 -5.44
N HIS A 117 14.81 -5.25 -6.43
CA HIS A 117 15.56 -4.08 -6.90
C HIS A 117 14.98 -2.84 -6.25
N PHE A 118 15.86 -1.91 -5.90
CA PHE A 118 15.43 -0.57 -5.54
C PHE A 118 16.31 0.48 -6.22
N SER A 119 15.73 1.63 -6.47
CA SER A 119 16.43 2.80 -7.00
C SER A 119 15.82 4.07 -6.43
N ALA A 120 16.63 5.12 -6.36
CA ALA A 120 16.11 6.46 -6.09
C ALA A 120 15.20 6.89 -7.25
N PHE A 121 14.25 7.78 -6.98
CA PHE A 121 13.47 8.41 -8.03
C PHE A 121 14.36 9.16 -9.00
N ALA A 122 14.42 8.70 -10.24
CA ALA A 122 15.16 9.37 -11.31
C ALA A 122 14.23 10.32 -12.07
N GLY A 123 14.29 11.61 -11.73
CA GLY A 123 13.67 12.70 -12.49
C GLY A 123 12.23 13.07 -12.11
N ASP A 124 11.84 14.29 -12.51
CA ASP A 124 10.61 14.96 -12.08
C ASP A 124 9.32 14.22 -12.44
N ARG A 125 9.32 13.47 -13.55
CA ARG A 125 8.12 12.75 -14.00
C ARG A 125 7.75 11.62 -13.05
N ALA A 126 8.73 10.83 -12.60
CA ALA A 126 8.47 9.75 -11.67
C ALA A 126 7.99 10.29 -10.31
N ALA A 127 8.63 11.36 -9.81
CA ALA A 127 8.22 12.02 -8.57
C ALA A 127 6.77 12.53 -8.63
N ARG A 128 6.38 13.22 -9.72
CA ARG A 128 4.99 13.70 -9.90
C ARG A 128 3.96 12.57 -9.97
N LEU A 129 4.29 11.45 -10.60
CA LEU A 129 3.39 10.29 -10.65
C LEU A 129 3.18 9.67 -9.26
N HIS A 130 4.25 9.58 -8.47
CA HIS A 130 4.16 9.12 -7.08
C HIS A 130 3.34 10.06 -6.21
N GLU A 131 3.58 11.37 -6.30
CA GLU A 131 2.77 12.37 -5.59
C GLU A 131 1.29 12.28 -5.96
N LEU A 132 0.98 12.09 -7.26
CA LEU A 132 -0.40 11.90 -7.71
C LEU A 132 -1.01 10.63 -7.11
N PHE A 133 -0.26 9.53 -7.09
CA PHE A 133 -0.68 8.29 -6.46
C PHE A 133 -0.97 8.49 -4.97
N VAL A 134 -0.04 9.10 -4.22
CA VAL A 134 -0.22 9.43 -2.80
C VAL A 134 -1.48 10.27 -2.59
N LYS A 135 -1.70 11.29 -3.43
CA LYS A 135 -2.91 12.15 -3.33
C LYS A 135 -4.20 11.39 -3.62
N MET A 136 -4.23 10.52 -4.62
CA MET A 136 -5.42 9.73 -4.94
C MET A 136 -5.69 8.67 -3.89
N PHE A 137 -4.64 8.00 -3.41
CA PHE A 137 -4.73 6.91 -2.44
C PHE A 137 -5.05 7.43 -1.03
N GLY A 138 -4.46 8.55 -0.62
CA GLY A 138 -4.73 9.23 0.67
C GLY A 138 -5.86 10.27 0.62
N GLY A 139 -6.43 10.52 -0.56
CA GLY A 139 -7.49 11.52 -0.77
C GLY A 139 -8.85 11.11 -0.19
N PRO A 140 -9.87 11.98 -0.25
CA PRO A 140 -11.15 11.79 0.46
C PRO A 140 -11.87 10.46 0.19
N SER A 141 -11.73 9.91 -1.01
CA SER A 141 -12.30 8.62 -1.43
C SER A 141 -11.27 7.50 -1.57
N GLY A 142 -10.00 7.78 -1.25
CA GLY A 142 -8.91 6.84 -1.42
C GLY A 142 -8.87 5.77 -0.31
N LEU A 143 -8.38 4.58 -0.65
CA LEU A 143 -8.23 3.47 0.29
C LEU A 143 -7.35 3.84 1.49
N GLY A 144 -6.28 4.61 1.28
CA GLY A 144 -5.42 5.13 2.34
C GLY A 144 -6.20 5.96 3.35
N ARG A 145 -7.12 6.83 2.89
CA ARG A 145 -7.97 7.62 3.80
C ARG A 145 -8.95 6.74 4.58
N LEU A 146 -9.54 5.74 3.93
CA LEU A 146 -10.45 4.80 4.58
C LEU A 146 -9.75 4.05 5.72
N VAL A 147 -8.56 3.49 5.43
CA VAL A 147 -7.72 2.81 6.43
C VAL A 147 -7.37 3.76 7.57
N MET A 148 -6.95 4.99 7.27
CA MET A 148 -6.59 5.97 8.30
C MET A 148 -7.76 6.50 9.12
N ASN A 149 -8.99 6.37 8.64
CA ASN A 149 -10.18 6.71 9.42
C ASN A 149 -10.58 5.57 10.37
N THR A 150 -10.43 4.32 9.93
CA THR A 150 -10.81 3.14 10.72
C THR A 150 -9.75 2.71 11.72
N SER A 151 -8.48 3.01 11.45
CA SER A 151 -7.32 2.48 12.19
C SER A 151 -6.61 3.55 13.02
N ARG A 152 -7.32 4.59 13.47
CA ARG A 152 -6.78 5.59 14.41
C ARG A 152 -6.58 4.98 15.80
N GLY A 153 -5.55 5.44 16.51
CA GLY A 153 -5.22 4.94 17.85
C GLY A 153 -4.60 3.54 17.81
N ASP A 154 -5.12 2.62 18.62
CA ASP A 154 -4.60 1.24 18.74
C ASP A 154 -5.07 0.29 17.63
N GLY A 155 -5.90 0.78 16.70
CA GLY A 155 -6.43 0.00 15.59
C GLY A 155 -5.33 -0.51 14.66
N ARG A 156 -5.39 -1.79 14.30
CA ARG A 156 -4.41 -2.41 13.39
C ARG A 156 -4.99 -2.68 12.01
N VAL A 157 -4.15 -2.53 11.00
CA VAL A 157 -4.40 -2.87 9.61
C VAL A 157 -3.79 -4.22 9.32
N LYS A 158 -4.61 -5.17 8.88
CA LYS A 158 -4.14 -6.47 8.42
C LYS A 158 -3.92 -6.39 6.90
N VAL A 159 -2.68 -6.54 6.45
CA VAL A 159 -2.34 -6.56 5.02
C VAL A 159 -2.02 -8.00 4.61
N ILE A 160 -2.71 -8.51 3.59
CA ILE A 160 -2.64 -9.89 3.12
C ILE A 160 -2.05 -9.90 1.71
N GLY A 161 -1.03 -10.72 1.47
CA GLY A 161 -0.41 -10.91 0.16
C GLY A 161 -0.15 -12.39 -0.12
N GLY A 162 -0.95 -13.00 -0.99
CA GLY A 162 -0.92 -14.45 -1.17
C GLY A 162 -1.28 -15.19 0.12
N GLN A 163 -0.35 -15.97 0.67
CA GLN A 163 -0.51 -16.67 1.95
C GLN A 163 0.12 -15.92 3.13
N ASP A 164 0.85 -14.84 2.85
CA ASP A 164 1.53 -14.05 3.87
C ASP A 164 0.60 -12.95 4.40
N THR A 165 0.84 -12.53 5.64
CA THR A 165 0.11 -11.43 6.27
C THR A 165 1.06 -10.61 7.13
N VAL A 166 0.87 -9.29 7.12
CA VAL A 166 1.48 -8.39 8.11
C VAL A 166 0.38 -7.62 8.83
N LEU A 167 0.60 -7.37 10.12
CA LEU A 167 -0.30 -6.59 10.96
C LEU A 167 0.45 -5.35 11.44
N VAL A 168 -0.04 -4.17 11.08
CA VAL A 168 0.64 -2.88 11.32
C VAL A 168 -0.34 -1.84 11.88
N PRO A 169 0.12 -0.83 12.64
CA PRO A 169 -0.70 0.34 12.93
C PRO A 169 -1.07 1.10 11.65
N GLY A 170 -2.14 1.91 11.70
CA GLY A 170 -2.55 2.77 10.57
C GLY A 170 -1.39 3.62 10.02
N PHE A 171 -0.59 4.23 10.90
CA PHE A 171 0.56 5.04 10.50
C PHE A 171 1.64 4.28 9.73
N GLY A 172 1.84 2.98 10.01
CA GLY A 172 2.77 2.15 9.24
C GLY A 172 2.26 1.88 7.82
N PHE A 173 0.94 1.71 7.69
CA PHE A 173 0.28 1.60 6.39
C PHE A 173 0.32 2.91 5.60
N GLU A 174 0.08 4.04 6.27
CA GLU A 174 0.21 5.36 5.66
C GLU A 174 1.62 5.62 5.15
N ARG A 175 2.60 5.39 6.02
CA ARG A 175 3.99 5.61 5.67
C ARG A 175 4.42 4.76 4.48
N TRP A 176 3.91 3.53 4.36
CA TRP A 176 4.22 2.66 3.22
C TRP A 176 3.87 3.27 1.87
N TYR A 177 2.64 3.75 1.66
CA TYR A 177 2.26 4.27 0.34
C TYR A 177 2.88 5.65 0.04
N HIS A 178 3.34 6.38 1.07
CA HIS A 178 4.14 7.59 0.93
C HIS A 178 5.60 7.30 0.56
N ASP A 179 6.20 6.25 1.13
CA ASP A 179 7.65 5.99 1.03
C ASP A 179 8.03 5.08 -0.13
N TYR A 180 7.12 4.22 -0.58
CA TYR A 180 7.39 3.18 -1.56
C TYR A 180 6.51 3.32 -2.79
N SER A 181 7.14 3.47 -3.95
CA SER A 181 6.45 3.32 -5.23
C SER A 181 6.37 1.86 -5.62
N LEU A 182 5.15 1.42 -5.92
CA LEU A 182 4.85 0.02 -6.24
C LEU A 182 5.06 -0.29 -7.73
N PRO A 183 5.30 -1.57 -8.08
CA PRO A 183 5.27 -2.04 -9.45
C PRO A 183 3.90 -1.80 -10.11
N THR A 184 3.89 -1.61 -11.41
CA THR A 184 2.66 -1.29 -12.17
C THR A 184 1.63 -2.43 -12.21
N THR A 185 2.04 -3.62 -11.79
CA THR A 185 1.29 -4.86 -11.82
C THR A 185 0.52 -5.16 -10.53
N VAL A 186 0.71 -4.34 -9.48
CA VAL A 186 0.06 -4.52 -8.19
C VAL A 186 -1.37 -3.98 -8.22
N GLY A 187 -2.30 -4.79 -7.71
CA GLY A 187 -3.65 -4.37 -7.32
C GLY A 187 -3.76 -4.30 -5.79
N LEU A 188 -4.70 -3.47 -5.32
CA LEU A 188 -5.04 -3.32 -3.92
C LEU A 188 -6.56 -3.41 -3.74
N GLY A 189 -7.00 -4.15 -2.73
CA GLY A 189 -8.39 -4.30 -2.34
C GLY A 189 -8.53 -4.09 -0.84
N GLY A 190 -9.71 -3.68 -0.39
CA GLY A 190 -9.99 -3.41 1.01
C GLY A 190 -11.33 -3.98 1.45
N ARG A 191 -11.41 -4.45 2.68
CA ARG A 191 -12.66 -4.88 3.33
C ARG A 191 -12.62 -4.59 4.84
N PRO A 192 -13.77 -4.47 5.51
CA PRO A 192 -13.81 -4.46 6.96
C PRO A 192 -13.36 -5.83 7.54
N PRO A 193 -12.93 -5.86 8.82
CA PRO A 193 -12.55 -7.08 9.50
C PRO A 193 -13.76 -8.01 9.72
N THR A 194 -13.51 -9.33 9.78
CA THR A 194 -14.48 -10.28 10.34
C THR A 194 -14.64 -10.07 11.86
N ILE A 195 -15.61 -10.74 12.47
CA ILE A 195 -15.82 -10.67 13.93
C ILE A 195 -14.56 -11.14 14.67
N GLU A 196 -13.92 -12.23 14.23
CA GLU A 196 -12.70 -12.74 14.85
C GLU A 196 -11.51 -11.81 14.65
N GLU A 197 -11.37 -11.23 13.45
CA GLU A 197 -10.31 -10.25 13.17
C GLU A 197 -10.49 -8.99 14.02
N HIS A 198 -11.73 -8.53 14.18
CA HIS A 198 -12.04 -7.36 15.00
C HIS A 198 -11.76 -7.63 16.48
N ALA A 199 -12.13 -8.81 16.98
CA ALA A 199 -11.79 -9.25 18.34
C ALA A 199 -10.26 -9.31 18.58
N ALA A 200 -9.48 -9.51 17.53
CA ALA A 200 -8.01 -9.46 17.55
C ALA A 200 -7.42 -8.03 17.38
N GLY A 201 -8.26 -6.99 17.37
CA GLY A 201 -7.83 -5.59 17.23
C GLY A 201 -7.60 -5.13 15.78
N VAL A 202 -8.01 -5.93 14.79
CA VAL A 202 -7.99 -5.51 13.39
C VAL A 202 -9.17 -4.56 13.13
N THR A 203 -8.88 -3.46 12.46
CA THR A 203 -9.87 -2.41 12.13
C THR A 203 -10.09 -2.29 10.63
N PHE A 204 -9.16 -2.80 9.82
CA PHE A 204 -9.28 -2.86 8.38
C PHE A 204 -8.42 -3.98 7.80
N VAL A 205 -8.88 -4.58 6.70
CA VAL A 205 -8.12 -5.60 5.97
C VAL A 205 -7.84 -5.11 4.55
N VAL A 206 -6.57 -5.16 4.17
CA VAL A 206 -6.09 -4.83 2.83
C VAL A 206 -5.54 -6.08 2.18
N THR A 207 -5.98 -6.38 0.96
CA THR A 207 -5.42 -7.48 0.15
C THR A 207 -4.59 -6.89 -0.97
N VAL A 208 -3.39 -7.44 -1.17
CA VAL A 208 -2.43 -7.02 -2.18
C VAL A 208 -2.06 -8.23 -3.04
N GLY A 209 -1.82 -8.00 -4.33
CA GLY A 209 -1.50 -9.07 -5.26
C GLY A 209 -1.34 -8.54 -6.67
N ARG A 210 -1.26 -9.44 -7.64
CA ARG A 210 -1.31 -9.04 -9.05
C ARG A 210 -2.70 -8.50 -9.36
N GLY A 211 -2.80 -7.48 -10.19
CA GLY A 211 -4.06 -6.75 -10.42
C GLY A 211 -5.28 -7.61 -10.78
N GLN A 212 -5.09 -8.79 -11.38
CA GLN A 212 -6.17 -9.73 -11.73
C GLN A 212 -6.54 -10.71 -10.60
N GLU A 213 -5.70 -10.83 -9.58
CA GLU A 213 -5.82 -11.82 -8.49
C GLU A 213 -6.40 -11.22 -7.20
N VAL A 214 -6.46 -9.89 -7.10
CA VAL A 214 -7.01 -9.23 -5.92
C VAL A 214 -8.54 -9.24 -6.02
N PRO A 215 -9.25 -9.96 -5.13
CA PRO A 215 -10.70 -9.96 -5.16
C PRO A 215 -11.19 -8.54 -4.88
N VAL A 216 -11.90 -8.00 -5.87
CA VAL A 216 -12.71 -6.80 -5.66
C VAL A 216 -13.96 -7.28 -4.95
N ASP A 217 -14.02 -7.09 -3.64
CA ASP A 217 -15.23 -7.42 -2.90
C ASP A 217 -16.34 -6.43 -3.31
N THR A 218 -17.19 -6.87 -4.24
CA THR A 218 -18.34 -6.10 -4.73
C THR A 218 -19.56 -6.28 -3.83
N ALA A 219 -19.52 -7.19 -2.84
CA ALA A 219 -20.67 -7.47 -1.99
C ALA A 219 -21.01 -6.31 -1.03
N PHE A 220 -20.12 -5.31 -0.92
CA PHE A 220 -20.40 -4.05 -0.22
C PHE A 220 -21.29 -3.06 -0.98
N PHE A 221 -21.65 -3.35 -2.24
CA PHE A 221 -22.51 -2.49 -3.07
C PHE A 221 -23.99 -2.91 -3.09
N GLY A 222 -24.35 -4.00 -2.42
CA GLY A 222 -25.72 -4.52 -2.38
C GLY A 222 -26.56 -3.83 -1.31
N ASP A 223 -27.00 -2.60 -1.58
CA ASP A 223 -28.34 -2.05 -1.27
C ASP A 223 -28.33 -0.51 -1.37
N THR A 224 -28.18 0.02 -2.58
CA THR A 224 -28.94 1.20 -3.08
C THR A 224 -28.55 1.50 -4.53
N LEU A 225 -29.33 0.96 -5.47
CA LEU A 225 -29.66 1.65 -6.71
C LEU A 225 -30.96 2.43 -6.49
#